data_AF-A0A6A7Y2Y1-F1
#
_entry.id   AF-A0A6A7Y2Y1-F1
#
_cell.length_a   1.000
_cell.length_b   1.000
_cell.length_c   1.000
_cell.angle_alpha   90.00
_cell.angle_beta   90.00
_cell.angle_gamma   90.00
#
_symmetry.space_group_name_H-M   'P 1'
#
loop_
_entity.id
_entity.type
_entity.pdbx_description
1 polymer ?
#
loop_
_entity_poly.entity_id
_entity_poly.type
_entity_poly.pdbx_seq_one_letter_code
_entity_poly.pdbx_strand_id
1 'polypeptide(L)'
;MTGGARRSWAMTAKTTATTEAAGTLPADLDGLLAGFPAATREAWLKAVERVLKGADFDATLVTRTRDGIVVAPLVAPAPGTPADAILTRPAAPWTIFQRVDHPDSAEAAALARGDLGGGANGLTLVFSRARSARGFGLPASDPKAVADALDGIALDQVALRLDAGPDGLDAARQVLALAERQRLEFGALDVDFGFDASGTGAWAGQDGTALTPAIGGFVAEIVGRGFKSRALLADGRPWHEAGGTEGQELGAVLASGLAKLKVLTGAGLDIEAARRQIAFLLVADVDLYGTIAKLRAFRRLWARVEHACGLAPRPVRLHAETAWRMMTRRDPWSNLLRTSLAVLGAGLGGADAVQATPFTAALGLPDAFARRLARHLGTLMIEEANLTRVADPAAGAGAIEALTDGYERAGWDEFRAIEADGGLLASLAAGRFQARLATARTGLEAEVAEGRRPIVGTTLFPDPREAPVAVLAPAPDLEIPAGALPSIRLAAPHEAGRAAPAQEAAR
;
A
#
# COMPACT_ATOMS: atom_id res chain seq x y z
N MET A 1 0.76 29.34 -51.46
CA MET A 1 0.00 30.30 -50.64
C MET A 1 0.01 29.80 -49.21
N THR A 2 0.34 30.72 -48.30
CA THR A 2 0.18 30.69 -46.82
C THR A 2 0.82 29.55 -46.02
N GLY A 3 2.06 29.79 -45.58
CA GLY A 3 2.64 29.20 -44.36
C GLY A 3 2.29 30.05 -43.13
N GLY A 4 1.79 29.41 -42.06
CA GLY A 4 1.41 30.05 -40.80
C GLY A 4 2.59 30.20 -39.86
N ALA A 5 2.96 31.44 -39.57
CA ALA A 5 4.02 31.82 -38.64
C ALA A 5 3.56 31.70 -37.17
N ARG A 6 4.38 31.04 -36.34
CA ARG A 6 4.27 31.06 -34.87
C ARG A 6 4.64 32.46 -34.37
N ARG A 7 3.75 33.11 -33.61
CA ARG A 7 4.04 34.40 -32.95
C ARG A 7 4.79 34.15 -31.65
N SER A 8 6.05 34.56 -31.58
CA SER A 8 6.79 34.67 -30.32
C SER A 8 6.34 35.92 -29.57
N TRP A 9 5.99 35.77 -28.29
CA TRP A 9 5.79 36.90 -27.40
C TRP A 9 7.15 37.36 -26.87
N ALA A 10 7.71 38.41 -27.48
CA ALA A 10 8.87 39.12 -26.94
C ALA A 10 8.35 40.36 -26.19
N MET A 11 8.39 40.31 -24.85
CA MET A 11 8.23 41.51 -24.02
C MET A 11 9.62 42.16 -23.85
N THR A 12 9.83 43.30 -24.49
CA THR A 12 10.96 44.20 -24.22
C THR A 12 10.73 44.92 -22.90
N ALA A 13 11.32 44.39 -21.82
CA ALA A 13 11.57 45.16 -20.60
C ALA A 13 12.87 45.96 -20.79
N LYS A 14 12.79 47.29 -20.77
CA LYS A 14 13.96 48.16 -20.61
C LYS A 14 14.39 48.09 -19.14
N THR A 15 15.39 47.26 -18.85
CA THR A 15 16.04 47.23 -17.53
C THR A 15 17.33 48.05 -17.62
N THR A 16 17.33 49.23 -17.00
CA THR A 16 18.57 49.91 -16.61
C THR A 16 19.27 49.06 -15.57
N ALA A 17 20.29 48.31 -15.99
CA ALA A 17 21.12 47.52 -15.09
C ALA A 17 22.09 48.45 -14.34
N THR A 18 21.73 48.85 -13.13
CA THR A 18 22.71 49.02 -12.06
C THR A 18 23.12 47.63 -11.62
N THR A 19 24.38 47.28 -11.86
CA THR A 19 25.01 46.03 -11.46
C THR A 19 25.13 45.98 -9.94
N GLU A 20 24.05 45.65 -9.24
CA GLU A 20 24.16 45.08 -7.90
C GLU A 20 24.56 43.62 -8.05
N ALA A 21 25.69 43.27 -7.45
CA ALA A 21 26.22 41.93 -7.41
C ALA A 21 25.14 40.97 -6.90
N ALA A 22 24.71 40.04 -7.75
CA ALA A 22 23.95 38.88 -7.33
C ALA A 22 24.84 38.09 -6.35
N GLY A 23 24.61 38.30 -5.06
CA GLY A 23 25.35 37.64 -4.00
C GLY A 23 25.22 36.13 -4.16
N THR A 24 26.33 35.45 -4.42
CA THR A 24 26.48 34.02 -4.15
C THR A 24 26.05 33.76 -2.71
N LEU A 25 25.08 32.86 -2.51
CA LEU A 25 24.75 32.35 -1.19
C LEU A 25 26.06 31.93 -0.49
N PRO A 26 26.35 32.40 0.74
CA PRO A 26 27.54 31.99 1.46
C PRO A 26 27.60 30.47 1.53
N ALA A 27 28.73 29.87 1.17
CA ALA A 27 28.96 28.44 1.31
C ALA A 27 28.94 27.97 2.79
N ASP A 28 28.97 28.93 3.70
CA ASP A 28 28.96 28.78 5.13
C ASP A 28 27.57 29.17 5.69
N LEU A 29 26.76 28.17 6.03
CA LEU A 29 25.49 28.34 6.74
C LEU A 29 25.70 29.03 8.10
N ASP A 30 26.84 28.84 8.75
CA ASP A 30 27.17 29.47 10.03
C ASP A 30 27.37 30.98 9.84
N GLY A 31 27.97 31.42 8.74
CA GLY A 31 28.09 32.83 8.37
C GLY A 31 26.73 33.52 8.10
N LEU A 32 25.73 32.76 7.63
CA LEU A 32 24.36 33.24 7.40
C LEU A 32 23.58 33.41 8.71
N LEU A 33 23.89 32.59 9.71
CA LEU A 33 23.24 32.60 11.03
C LEU A 33 24.02 33.39 12.10
N ALA A 34 25.30 33.70 11.85
CA ALA A 34 26.20 34.38 12.80
C ALA A 34 25.72 35.78 13.25
N GLY A 35 24.84 36.42 12.48
CA GLY A 35 24.22 37.70 12.85
C GLY A 35 23.04 37.58 13.84
N PHE A 36 22.60 36.35 14.15
CA PHE A 36 21.46 36.08 15.02
C PHE A 36 21.90 35.41 16.33
N PRO A 37 21.20 35.68 17.45
CA PRO A 37 21.39 34.89 18.67
C PRO A 37 21.11 33.40 18.40
N ALA A 38 21.89 32.51 19.01
CA ALA A 38 21.65 31.08 18.90
C ALA A 38 20.24 30.73 19.36
N ALA A 39 19.46 30.09 18.49
CA ALA A 39 18.12 29.63 18.83
C ALA A 39 18.22 28.46 19.81
N THR A 40 17.51 28.55 20.94
CA THR A 40 17.44 27.48 21.93
C THR A 40 16.04 26.92 22.05
N ARG A 41 15.93 25.66 22.48
CA ARG A 41 14.63 25.03 22.75
C ARG A 41 13.82 25.79 23.80
N GLU A 42 14.48 26.37 24.80
CA GLU A 42 13.86 27.20 25.83
C GLU A 42 13.27 28.49 25.25
N ALA A 43 14.01 29.17 24.36
CA ALA A 43 13.50 30.37 23.69
C ALA A 43 12.29 30.05 22.81
N TRP A 44 12.32 28.92 22.11
CA TRP A 44 11.17 28.44 21.34
C TRP A 44 9.96 28.12 22.24
N LEU A 45 10.15 27.40 23.35
CA LEU A 45 9.06 27.09 24.30
C LEU A 45 8.39 28.36 24.85
N LYS A 46 9.17 29.38 25.22
CA LYS A 46 8.63 30.69 25.64
C LYS A 46 7.79 31.37 24.55
N ALA A 47 8.18 31.22 23.28
CA ALA A 47 7.39 31.73 22.17
C ALA A 47 6.08 30.95 22.00
N VAL A 48 6.12 29.61 22.15
CA VAL A 48 4.93 28.75 22.12
C VAL A 48 3.97 29.09 23.25
N GLU A 49 4.45 29.24 24.48
CA GLU A 49 3.64 29.63 25.64
C GLU A 49 2.86 30.93 25.38
N ARG A 50 3.51 31.92 24.75
CA ARG A 50 2.87 33.19 24.38
C ARG A 50 1.72 33.00 23.38
N VAL A 51 1.87 32.06 22.44
CA VAL A 51 0.83 31.73 21.46
C VAL A 51 -0.30 30.94 22.10
N LEU A 52 0.02 29.99 22.99
CA LEU A 52 -0.97 29.15 23.67
C LEU A 52 -1.84 29.91 24.67
N LYS A 53 -1.39 31.09 25.15
CA LYS A 53 -2.16 31.96 26.07
C LYS A 53 -2.70 31.21 27.30
N GLY A 54 -1.89 30.31 27.85
CA GLY A 54 -2.23 29.50 29.04
C GLY A 54 -2.89 28.15 28.73
N ALA A 55 -3.12 27.79 27.46
CA ALA A 55 -3.47 26.41 27.09
C ALA A 55 -2.29 25.46 27.34
N ASP A 56 -2.61 24.23 27.73
CA ASP A 56 -1.61 23.18 28.00
C ASP A 56 -0.90 22.75 26.70
N PHE A 57 0.43 22.67 26.74
CA PHE A 57 1.25 22.36 25.56
C PHE A 57 0.98 20.94 25.06
N ASP A 58 0.98 19.96 25.96
CA ASP A 58 0.85 18.54 25.58
C ASP A 58 -0.57 18.25 25.06
N ALA A 59 -1.60 18.75 25.72
CA ALA A 59 -2.98 18.57 25.30
C ALA A 59 -3.32 19.26 23.96
N THR A 60 -2.59 20.33 23.61
CA THR A 60 -2.90 21.14 22.41
C THR A 60 -2.06 20.75 21.20
N LEU A 61 -0.76 20.48 21.39
CA LEU A 61 0.20 20.37 20.29
C LEU A 61 0.81 18.97 20.13
N VAL A 62 0.71 18.11 21.15
CA VAL A 62 1.23 16.75 21.07
C VAL A 62 0.11 15.82 20.63
N THR A 63 0.33 15.10 19.53
CA THR A 63 -0.62 14.09 19.06
C THR A 63 -0.14 12.70 19.42
N ARG A 64 -1.07 11.75 19.48
CA ARG A 64 -0.79 10.34 19.73
C ARG A 64 -1.40 9.50 18.62
N THR A 65 -0.61 8.57 18.08
CA THR A 65 -1.14 7.58 17.13
C THR A 65 -2.03 6.58 17.87
N ARG A 66 -2.78 5.76 17.11
CA ARG A 66 -3.58 4.67 17.70
C ARG A 66 -2.73 3.58 18.36
N ASP A 67 -1.45 3.51 18.02
CA ASP A 67 -0.43 2.67 18.69
C ASP A 67 0.17 3.33 19.95
N GLY A 68 -0.33 4.50 20.35
CA GLY A 68 0.16 5.24 21.52
C GLY A 68 1.49 5.98 21.30
N ILE A 69 1.98 6.04 20.06
CA ILE A 69 3.24 6.73 19.72
C ILE A 69 3.02 8.23 19.84
N VAL A 70 3.90 8.89 20.60
CA VAL A 70 3.88 10.35 20.79
C VAL A 70 4.51 11.03 19.57
N VAL A 71 3.76 11.95 18.95
CA VAL A 71 4.25 12.79 17.86
C VAL A 71 4.34 14.22 18.38
N ALA A 72 5.58 14.66 18.63
CA ALA A 72 5.86 16.00 19.12
C ALA A 72 5.75 17.04 17.99
N PRO A 73 5.34 18.28 18.29
CA PRO A 73 5.18 19.34 17.29
C PRO A 73 6.50 19.83 16.70
N LEU A 74 7.63 19.58 17.37
CA LEU A 74 8.97 19.86 16.90
C LEU A 74 9.92 18.75 17.36
N VAL A 75 10.60 18.13 16.40
CA VAL A 75 11.58 17.06 16.65
C VAL A 75 12.92 17.52 16.09
N ALA A 76 13.98 17.34 16.88
CA ALA A 76 15.34 17.65 16.43
C ALA A 76 15.74 16.71 15.29
N PRO A 77 16.62 17.15 14.35
CA PRO A 77 17.21 16.25 13.37
C PRO A 77 17.81 15.02 14.06
N ALA A 78 17.53 13.84 13.53
CA ALA A 78 18.18 12.63 14.00
C ALA A 78 19.59 12.58 13.38
N PRO A 79 20.62 12.13 14.12
CA PRO A 79 21.90 11.81 13.49
C PRO A 79 21.60 10.84 12.35
N GLY A 80 22.09 11.14 11.14
CA GLY A 80 21.88 10.26 10.00
C GLY A 80 22.46 8.89 10.32
N THR A 81 21.62 7.90 10.57
CA THR A 81 22.04 6.51 10.45
C THR A 81 22.47 6.36 8.99
N PRO A 82 23.71 5.92 8.69
CA PRO A 82 24.09 5.65 7.31
C PRO A 82 22.98 4.81 6.68
N ALA A 83 22.54 5.17 5.47
CA ALA A 83 21.55 4.38 4.76
C ALA A 83 22.11 2.96 4.63
N ASP A 84 21.65 2.06 5.51
CA ASP A 84 21.93 0.66 5.35
C ASP A 84 21.23 0.26 4.06
N ALA A 85 22.02 -0.06 3.03
CA ALA A 85 21.52 -0.43 1.71
C ALA A 85 20.61 -1.67 1.76
N ILE A 86 20.62 -2.42 2.87
CA ILE A 86 19.71 -3.54 3.11
C ILE A 86 18.33 -3.05 3.59
N LEU A 87 18.29 -1.92 4.30
CA LEU A 87 17.08 -1.34 4.90
C LEU A 87 16.43 -0.26 4.04
N THR A 88 17.10 0.19 2.98
CA THR A 88 16.60 1.20 2.05
C THR A 88 16.51 0.64 0.64
N ARG A 89 15.43 0.99 -0.07
CA ARG A 89 15.28 0.64 -1.48
C ARG A 89 16.20 1.55 -2.30
N PRO A 90 16.97 1.05 -3.28
CA PRO A 90 17.80 1.90 -4.13
C PRO A 90 16.96 2.93 -4.91
N ALA A 91 17.58 4.03 -5.32
CA ALA A 91 16.96 5.06 -6.15
C ALA A 91 16.57 4.49 -7.52
N ALA A 92 15.32 4.02 -7.63
CA ALA A 92 14.78 3.37 -8.81
C ALA A 92 13.25 3.57 -8.90
N PRO A 93 12.68 3.62 -10.12
CA PRO A 93 11.23 3.55 -10.31
C PRO A 93 10.61 2.32 -9.65
N TRP A 94 9.52 2.48 -8.90
CA TRP A 94 8.71 1.35 -8.45
C TRP A 94 7.83 0.83 -9.59
N THR A 95 7.40 -0.42 -9.49
CA THR A 95 6.44 -1.00 -10.44
C THR A 95 5.05 -0.44 -10.18
N ILE A 96 4.39 0.07 -11.23
CA ILE A 96 3.01 0.57 -11.21
C ILE A 96 2.09 -0.59 -11.55
N PHE A 97 1.41 -1.12 -10.53
CA PHE A 97 0.45 -2.21 -10.68
C PHE A 97 -0.96 -1.71 -10.99
N GLN A 98 -1.62 -2.35 -11.95
CA GLN A 98 -3.05 -2.19 -12.25
C GLN A 98 -3.81 -3.49 -12.02
N ARG A 99 -5.05 -3.40 -11.55
CA ARG A 99 -5.88 -4.56 -11.19
C ARG A 99 -6.59 -5.11 -12.41
N VAL A 100 -6.45 -6.38 -12.74
CA VAL A 100 -7.25 -7.07 -13.75
C VAL A 100 -8.40 -7.75 -13.02
N ASP A 101 -9.50 -7.03 -12.85
CA ASP A 101 -10.65 -7.40 -12.02
C ASP A 101 -11.98 -7.42 -12.77
N HIS A 102 -11.97 -7.30 -14.10
CA HIS A 102 -13.17 -7.48 -14.91
C HIS A 102 -13.56 -8.98 -14.95
N PRO A 103 -14.84 -9.34 -14.75
CA PRO A 103 -15.27 -10.75 -14.72
C PRO A 103 -15.29 -11.41 -16.11
N ASP A 104 -15.51 -10.63 -17.17
CA ASP A 104 -15.29 -11.07 -18.55
C ASP A 104 -13.81 -10.95 -18.90
N SER A 105 -13.17 -12.08 -19.24
CA SER A 105 -11.74 -12.16 -19.54
C SER A 105 -11.32 -11.38 -20.79
N ALA A 106 -12.19 -11.25 -21.81
CA ALA A 106 -11.84 -10.53 -23.03
C ALA A 106 -11.82 -9.00 -22.79
N GLU A 107 -12.79 -8.51 -22.04
CA GLU A 107 -12.81 -7.12 -21.55
C GLU A 107 -11.64 -6.86 -20.59
N ALA A 108 -11.32 -7.83 -19.72
CA ALA A 108 -10.16 -7.78 -18.83
C ALA A 108 -8.85 -7.60 -19.63
N ALA A 109 -8.70 -8.33 -20.73
CA ALA A 109 -7.54 -8.23 -21.63
C ALA A 109 -7.45 -6.88 -22.34
N ALA A 110 -8.59 -6.35 -22.81
CA ALA A 110 -8.63 -5.02 -23.42
C ALA A 110 -8.18 -3.94 -22.45
N LEU A 111 -8.69 -3.97 -21.21
CA LEU A 111 -8.28 -3.06 -20.13
C LEU A 111 -6.81 -3.23 -19.76
N ALA A 112 -6.34 -4.48 -19.59
CA ALA A 112 -4.95 -4.78 -19.25
C ALA A 112 -3.96 -4.26 -20.30
N ARG A 113 -4.24 -4.48 -21.59
CA ARG A 113 -3.43 -3.91 -22.69
C ARG A 113 -3.46 -2.38 -22.69
N GLY A 114 -4.62 -1.79 -22.42
CA GLY A 114 -4.77 -0.33 -22.30
C GLY A 114 -3.99 0.26 -21.13
N ASP A 115 -3.89 -0.46 -20.01
CA ASP A 115 -3.10 -0.05 -18.85
C ASP A 115 -1.59 -0.16 -19.11
N LEU A 116 -1.13 -1.27 -19.69
CA LEU A 116 0.27 -1.46 -20.06
C LEU A 116 0.73 -0.44 -21.11
N GLY A 117 -0.07 -0.24 -22.16
CA GLY A 117 0.18 0.82 -23.15
C GLY A 117 0.09 2.24 -22.58
N GLY A 118 -0.52 2.40 -21.40
CA GLY A 118 -0.67 3.65 -20.68
C GLY A 118 0.36 3.89 -19.57
N GLY A 119 1.43 3.10 -19.51
CA GLY A 119 2.56 3.28 -18.57
C GLY A 119 2.55 2.38 -17.34
N ALA A 120 1.54 1.52 -17.16
CA ALA A 120 1.64 0.45 -16.16
C ALA A 120 2.68 -0.58 -16.60
N ASN A 121 3.41 -1.14 -15.65
CA ASN A 121 4.42 -2.18 -15.89
C ASN A 121 4.24 -3.39 -14.94
N GLY A 122 3.13 -3.42 -14.20
CA GLY A 122 2.67 -4.60 -13.47
C GLY A 122 1.16 -4.77 -13.52
N LEU A 123 0.70 -6.01 -13.43
CA LEU A 123 -0.72 -6.37 -13.38
C LEU A 123 -1.00 -7.28 -12.19
N THR A 124 -2.04 -6.96 -11.42
CA THR A 124 -2.58 -7.86 -10.40
C THR A 124 -3.79 -8.59 -10.98
N LEU A 125 -3.69 -9.88 -11.23
CA LEU A 125 -4.84 -10.72 -11.61
C LEU A 125 -5.72 -10.96 -10.38
N VAL A 126 -6.94 -10.44 -10.41
CA VAL A 126 -7.87 -10.53 -9.29
C VAL A 126 -8.96 -11.54 -9.64
N PHE A 127 -9.17 -12.53 -8.77
CA PHE A 127 -10.16 -13.59 -9.00
C PHE A 127 -11.40 -13.40 -8.14
N SER A 128 -12.55 -13.84 -8.66
CA SER A 128 -13.87 -13.55 -8.11
C SER A 128 -14.09 -13.96 -6.66
N ARG A 129 -13.40 -15.02 -6.20
CA ARG A 129 -13.50 -15.52 -4.82
C ARG A 129 -12.50 -14.88 -3.85
N ALA A 130 -11.60 -14.01 -4.33
CA ALA A 130 -10.75 -13.22 -3.45
C ALA A 130 -11.58 -12.10 -2.79
N ARG A 131 -11.42 -11.88 -1.48
CA ARG A 131 -12.21 -10.88 -0.75
C ARG A 131 -11.93 -9.45 -1.22
N SER A 132 -10.69 -9.21 -1.65
CA SER A 132 -10.17 -7.99 -2.30
C SER A 132 -10.72 -7.75 -3.70
N ALA A 133 -11.40 -8.74 -4.30
CA ALA A 133 -12.05 -8.61 -5.60
C ALA A 133 -13.34 -7.80 -5.56
N ARG A 134 -13.89 -7.62 -4.35
CA ARG A 134 -15.09 -6.81 -4.08
C ARG A 134 -16.29 -7.23 -4.96
N GLY A 135 -16.38 -8.51 -5.29
CA GLY A 135 -17.47 -9.10 -6.08
C GLY A 135 -17.26 -9.10 -7.59
N PHE A 136 -16.11 -8.61 -8.06
CA PHE A 136 -15.68 -8.74 -9.46
C PHE A 136 -14.48 -9.68 -9.54
N GLY A 137 -13.91 -9.88 -10.73
CA GLY A 137 -12.70 -10.67 -10.92
C GLY A 137 -12.89 -11.91 -11.77
N LEU A 138 -11.76 -12.44 -12.22
CA LEU A 138 -11.68 -13.57 -13.14
C LEU A 138 -12.23 -14.86 -12.50
N PRO A 139 -12.94 -15.71 -13.26
CA PRO A 139 -13.43 -16.99 -12.77
C PRO A 139 -12.33 -18.05 -12.79
N ALA A 140 -11.71 -18.36 -11.64
CA ALA A 140 -10.66 -19.37 -11.56
C ALA A 140 -11.10 -20.78 -12.02
N SER A 141 -12.40 -21.06 -11.97
CA SER A 141 -12.99 -22.31 -12.45
C SER A 141 -12.94 -22.47 -13.98
N ASP A 142 -12.80 -21.37 -14.73
CA ASP A 142 -12.55 -21.43 -16.16
C ASP A 142 -11.04 -21.57 -16.40
N PRO A 143 -10.56 -22.71 -16.96
CA PRO A 143 -9.14 -22.93 -17.21
C PRO A 143 -8.53 -22.00 -18.27
N LYS A 144 -9.36 -21.25 -19.01
CA LYS A 144 -8.91 -20.26 -20.00
C LYS A 144 -8.88 -18.84 -19.43
N ALA A 145 -9.43 -18.59 -18.24
CA ALA A 145 -9.61 -17.23 -17.71
C ALA A 145 -8.30 -16.41 -17.71
N VAL A 146 -7.20 -16.97 -17.23
CA VAL A 146 -5.89 -16.29 -17.25
C VAL A 146 -5.36 -16.11 -18.66
N ALA A 147 -5.52 -17.11 -19.52
CA ALA A 147 -5.04 -17.06 -20.90
C ALA A 147 -5.72 -15.94 -21.68
N ASP A 148 -7.05 -15.87 -21.55
CA ASP A 148 -7.88 -14.91 -22.25
C ASP A 148 -7.68 -13.51 -21.67
N ALA A 149 -7.58 -13.36 -20.35
CA ALA A 149 -7.33 -12.07 -19.68
C ALA A 149 -5.93 -11.48 -19.95
N LEU A 150 -4.97 -12.32 -20.35
CA LEU A 150 -3.62 -11.91 -20.74
C LEU A 150 -3.37 -12.06 -22.24
N ASP A 151 -4.43 -12.16 -23.05
CA ASP A 151 -4.30 -12.23 -24.49
C ASP A 151 -3.48 -11.04 -25.04
N GLY A 152 -2.51 -11.34 -25.90
CA GLY A 152 -1.59 -10.34 -26.45
C GLY A 152 -0.57 -9.75 -25.47
N ILE A 153 -0.41 -10.32 -24.27
CA ILE A 153 0.59 -9.89 -23.28
C ILE A 153 1.67 -10.96 -23.11
N ALA A 154 2.94 -10.56 -23.29
CA ALA A 154 4.11 -11.42 -23.08
C ALA A 154 4.47 -11.47 -21.60
N LEU A 155 4.46 -12.66 -20.99
CA LEU A 155 4.64 -12.82 -19.54
C LEU A 155 6.04 -12.45 -19.05
N ASP A 156 7.05 -12.48 -19.91
CA ASP A 156 8.44 -12.10 -19.62
C ASP A 156 8.69 -10.58 -19.68
N GLN A 157 7.66 -9.79 -20.04
CA GLN A 157 7.75 -8.33 -20.16
C GLN A 157 6.89 -7.57 -19.14
N VAL A 158 6.17 -8.28 -18.27
CA VAL A 158 5.26 -7.68 -17.29
C VAL A 158 5.45 -8.32 -15.92
N ALA A 159 5.45 -7.51 -14.87
CA ALA A 159 5.37 -8.02 -13.51
C ALA A 159 3.93 -8.47 -13.21
N LEU A 160 3.75 -9.67 -12.69
CA LEU A 160 2.43 -10.19 -12.31
C LEU A 160 2.31 -10.39 -10.81
N ARG A 161 1.10 -10.17 -10.30
CA ARG A 161 0.71 -10.55 -8.95
C ARG A 161 -0.65 -11.23 -9.01
N LEU A 162 -0.88 -12.25 -8.21
CA LEU A 162 -2.19 -12.89 -8.12
C LEU A 162 -2.86 -12.48 -6.81
N ASP A 163 -4.15 -12.23 -6.90
CA ASP A 163 -5.04 -12.01 -5.79
C ASP A 163 -6.23 -12.95 -5.95
N ALA A 164 -6.00 -14.20 -5.56
CA ALA A 164 -6.86 -15.33 -5.92
C ALA A 164 -7.62 -15.94 -4.73
N GLY A 165 -7.32 -15.50 -3.50
CA GLY A 165 -7.91 -16.04 -2.27
C GLY A 165 -7.87 -17.58 -2.24
N PRO A 166 -9.01 -18.27 -2.08
CA PRO A 166 -9.03 -19.73 -1.98
C PRO A 166 -8.63 -20.44 -3.29
N ASP A 167 -8.70 -19.77 -4.44
CA ASP A 167 -8.45 -20.39 -5.75
C ASP A 167 -6.99 -20.26 -6.21
N GLY A 168 -6.09 -19.83 -5.33
CA GLY A 168 -4.71 -19.48 -5.69
C GLY A 168 -3.97 -20.58 -6.43
N LEU A 169 -4.12 -21.85 -6.04
CA LEU A 169 -3.38 -22.95 -6.66
C LEU A 169 -3.81 -23.16 -8.11
N ASP A 170 -5.11 -23.05 -8.40
CA ASP A 170 -5.63 -23.18 -9.76
C ASP A 170 -5.22 -21.99 -10.62
N ALA A 171 -5.32 -20.78 -10.07
CA ALA A 171 -4.85 -19.57 -10.74
C ALA A 171 -3.35 -19.63 -11.09
N ALA A 172 -2.51 -20.09 -10.15
CA ALA A 172 -1.07 -20.26 -10.39
C ALA A 172 -0.79 -21.29 -11.48
N ARG A 173 -1.49 -22.43 -11.48
CA ARG A 173 -1.37 -23.45 -12.54
C ARG A 173 -1.74 -22.89 -13.91
N GLN A 174 -2.77 -22.06 -14.00
CA GLN A 174 -3.15 -21.43 -15.27
C GLN A 174 -2.06 -20.47 -15.79
N VAL A 175 -1.40 -19.71 -14.91
CA VAL A 175 -0.28 -18.83 -15.28
C VAL A 175 0.93 -19.66 -15.76
N LEU A 176 1.29 -20.72 -15.04
CA LEU A 176 2.39 -21.60 -15.45
C LEU A 176 2.11 -22.29 -16.78
N ALA A 177 0.87 -22.75 -17.01
CA ALA A 177 0.45 -23.29 -18.30
C ALA A 177 0.51 -22.24 -19.42
N LEU A 178 0.19 -20.97 -19.14
CA LEU A 178 0.37 -19.89 -20.11
C LEU A 178 1.85 -19.65 -20.42
N ALA A 179 2.73 -19.67 -19.42
CA ALA A 179 4.18 -19.57 -19.62
C ALA A 179 4.72 -20.69 -20.51
N GLU A 180 4.30 -21.93 -20.27
CA GLU A 180 4.66 -23.08 -21.11
C GLU A 180 4.18 -22.91 -22.56
N ARG A 181 2.93 -22.43 -22.77
CA ARG A 181 2.41 -22.11 -24.11
C ARG A 181 3.22 -21.01 -24.81
N GLN A 182 3.70 -20.02 -24.06
CA GLN A 182 4.61 -18.99 -24.56
C GLN A 182 6.07 -19.46 -24.67
N ARG A 183 6.36 -20.73 -24.33
CA ARG A 183 7.71 -21.33 -24.34
C ARG A 183 8.70 -20.61 -23.43
N LEU A 184 8.21 -20.14 -22.28
CA LEU A 184 9.01 -19.47 -21.26
C LEU A 184 9.43 -20.43 -20.16
N GLU A 185 10.68 -20.30 -19.74
CA GLU A 185 11.20 -20.96 -18.54
C GLU A 185 10.64 -20.27 -17.29
N PHE A 186 10.31 -21.03 -16.25
CA PHE A 186 9.73 -20.48 -15.02
C PHE A 186 10.65 -19.48 -14.31
N GLY A 187 11.96 -19.61 -14.51
CA GLY A 187 12.96 -18.68 -13.97
C GLY A 187 12.99 -17.31 -14.64
N ALA A 188 12.30 -17.12 -15.78
CA ALA A 188 12.19 -15.85 -16.47
C ALA A 188 10.97 -15.02 -16.04
N LEU A 189 10.05 -15.60 -15.25
CA LEU A 189 8.83 -14.93 -14.82
C LEU A 189 9.09 -13.99 -13.63
N ASP A 190 8.61 -12.75 -13.69
CA ASP A 190 8.44 -11.86 -12.53
C ASP A 190 6.98 -11.95 -12.06
N VAL A 191 6.63 -13.05 -11.40
CA VAL A 191 5.28 -13.28 -10.87
C VAL A 191 5.29 -13.53 -9.37
N ASP A 192 4.36 -12.89 -8.68
CA ASP A 192 4.07 -13.08 -7.27
C ASP A 192 2.73 -13.82 -7.12
N PHE A 193 2.75 -15.13 -6.85
CA PHE A 193 1.51 -15.95 -6.83
C PHE A 193 0.54 -15.64 -5.67
N GLY A 194 0.96 -14.84 -4.69
CA GLY A 194 0.03 -14.30 -3.70
C GLY A 194 -0.47 -15.31 -2.67
N PHE A 195 0.15 -16.49 -2.53
CA PHE A 195 -0.34 -17.50 -1.59
C PHE A 195 -0.29 -17.00 -0.15
N ASP A 196 -1.46 -16.83 0.46
CA ASP A 196 -1.61 -16.45 1.86
C ASP A 196 -2.71 -17.22 2.58
N ALA A 197 -2.35 -18.36 3.17
CA ALA A 197 -3.28 -19.16 3.96
C ALA A 197 -3.89 -18.36 5.13
N SER A 198 -3.09 -17.53 5.81
CA SER A 198 -3.54 -16.73 6.96
C SER A 198 -4.59 -15.69 6.59
N GLY A 199 -4.29 -14.83 5.60
CA GLY A 199 -5.24 -13.83 5.12
C GLY A 199 -6.48 -14.44 4.46
N THR A 200 -6.30 -15.49 3.65
CA THR A 200 -7.42 -16.21 3.02
C THR A 200 -8.37 -16.79 4.06
N GLY A 201 -7.85 -17.49 5.07
CA GLY A 201 -8.67 -18.03 6.16
C GLY A 201 -9.37 -16.92 6.95
N ALA A 202 -8.65 -15.86 7.31
CA ALA A 202 -9.19 -14.74 8.07
C ALA A 202 -10.35 -14.03 7.35
N TRP A 203 -10.25 -13.83 6.03
CA TRP A 203 -11.34 -13.25 5.24
C TRP A 203 -12.48 -14.22 4.90
N ALA A 204 -12.23 -15.52 4.94
CA ALA A 204 -13.25 -16.54 4.77
C ALA A 204 -13.97 -16.90 6.08
N GLY A 205 -13.43 -16.48 7.23
CA GLY A 205 -13.90 -16.94 8.55
C GLY A 205 -13.57 -18.42 8.81
N GLN A 206 -12.49 -18.90 8.21
CA GLN A 206 -12.08 -20.30 8.22
C GLN A 206 -10.64 -20.46 8.72
N ASP A 207 -10.29 -21.66 9.18
CA ASP A 207 -8.90 -21.98 9.50
C ASP A 207 -8.09 -22.20 8.21
N GLY A 208 -7.15 -21.29 7.95
CA GLY A 208 -6.24 -21.37 6.82
C GLY A 208 -5.21 -22.50 6.91
N THR A 209 -5.03 -23.13 8.08
CA THR A 209 -3.99 -24.15 8.32
C THR A 209 -4.06 -25.31 7.32
N ALA A 210 -5.28 -25.72 6.95
CA ALA A 210 -5.50 -26.82 6.00
C ALA A 210 -4.91 -26.55 4.59
N LEU A 211 -4.75 -25.28 4.20
CA LEU A 211 -4.18 -24.90 2.91
C LEU A 211 -2.64 -25.02 2.88
N THR A 212 -2.00 -24.97 4.05
CA THR A 212 -0.54 -24.82 4.15
C THR A 212 0.27 -25.99 3.55
N PRO A 213 -0.10 -27.28 3.71
CA PRO A 213 0.68 -28.38 3.15
C PRO A 213 0.61 -28.40 1.61
N ALA A 214 -0.58 -28.14 1.04
CA ALA A 214 -0.77 -28.10 -0.41
C ALA A 214 0.01 -26.94 -1.04
N ILE A 215 -0.02 -25.76 -0.42
CA ILE A 215 0.80 -24.61 -0.84
C ILE A 215 2.29 -24.95 -0.75
N GLY A 216 2.76 -25.48 0.38
CA GLY A 216 4.18 -25.82 0.57
C GLY A 216 4.69 -26.81 -0.47
N GLY A 217 3.93 -27.89 -0.72
CA GLY A 217 4.27 -28.89 -1.74
C GLY A 217 4.31 -28.31 -3.16
N PHE A 218 3.31 -27.49 -3.52
CA PHE A 218 3.28 -26.82 -4.82
C PHE A 218 4.48 -25.88 -5.01
N VAL A 219 4.84 -25.10 -3.99
CA VAL A 219 5.99 -24.18 -4.07
C VAL A 219 7.31 -24.96 -4.20
N ALA A 220 7.47 -26.07 -3.47
CA ALA A 220 8.64 -26.94 -3.61
C ALA A 220 8.77 -27.51 -5.03
N GLU A 221 7.66 -27.94 -5.62
CA GLU A 221 7.61 -28.44 -6.99
C GLU A 221 8.09 -27.40 -8.01
N ILE A 222 7.49 -26.19 -8.00
CA ILE A 222 7.81 -25.16 -8.99
C ILE A 222 9.22 -24.61 -8.82
N VAL A 223 9.73 -24.51 -7.59
CA VAL A 223 11.12 -24.12 -7.31
C VAL A 223 12.08 -25.19 -7.85
N GLY A 224 11.76 -26.48 -7.68
CA GLY A 224 12.52 -27.59 -8.28
C GLY A 224 12.53 -27.55 -9.82
N ARG A 225 11.49 -26.95 -10.42
CA ARG A 225 11.39 -26.67 -11.87
C ARG A 225 12.02 -25.34 -12.30
N GLY A 226 12.75 -24.66 -11.41
CA GLY A 226 13.52 -23.46 -11.73
C GLY A 226 12.79 -22.14 -11.53
N PHE A 227 11.63 -22.11 -10.88
CA PHE A 227 10.95 -20.86 -10.50
C PHE A 227 11.79 -20.01 -9.51
N LYS A 228 11.92 -18.71 -9.78
CA LYS A 228 12.81 -17.79 -9.02
C LYS A 228 12.13 -16.58 -8.37
N SER A 229 10.86 -16.32 -8.68
CA SER A 229 10.13 -15.15 -8.16
C SER A 229 9.52 -15.45 -6.78
N ARG A 230 8.36 -14.87 -6.42
CA ARG A 230 7.68 -15.08 -5.13
C ARG A 230 6.43 -15.92 -5.29
N ALA A 231 6.26 -16.88 -4.40
CA ALA A 231 5.04 -17.68 -4.37
C ALA A 231 4.10 -17.25 -3.26
N LEU A 232 4.64 -16.90 -2.08
CA LEU A 232 3.84 -16.54 -0.92
C LEU A 232 3.84 -15.04 -0.67
N LEU A 233 2.73 -14.53 -0.17
CA LEU A 233 2.54 -13.13 0.17
C LEU A 233 2.09 -12.99 1.62
N ALA A 234 2.89 -12.33 2.46
CA ALA A 234 2.43 -11.90 3.77
C ALA A 234 1.64 -10.61 3.61
N ASP A 235 0.32 -10.72 3.61
CA ASP A 235 -0.60 -9.65 3.23
C ASP A 235 -1.09 -8.86 4.44
N GLY A 236 -0.92 -7.53 4.42
CA GLY A 236 -1.37 -6.61 5.46
C GLY A 236 -2.85 -6.20 5.35
N ARG A 237 -3.47 -6.36 4.18
CA ARG A 237 -4.84 -5.89 3.90
C ARG A 237 -5.88 -6.47 4.86
N PRO A 238 -5.89 -7.79 5.18
CA PRO A 238 -6.91 -8.34 6.06
C PRO A 238 -6.95 -7.69 7.46
N TRP A 239 -5.78 -7.32 7.99
CA TRP A 239 -5.65 -6.77 9.33
C TRP A 239 -5.97 -5.27 9.35
N HIS A 240 -5.47 -4.53 8.35
CA HIS A 240 -5.76 -3.11 8.19
C HIS A 240 -7.26 -2.87 7.96
N GLU A 241 -7.87 -3.63 7.06
CA GLU A 241 -9.30 -3.49 6.72
C GLU A 241 -10.22 -3.95 7.86
N ALA A 242 -9.74 -4.79 8.78
CA ALA A 242 -10.45 -5.15 10.00
C ALA A 242 -10.46 -4.06 11.08
N GLY A 243 -9.78 -2.92 10.83
CA GLY A 243 -9.67 -1.78 11.75
C GLY A 243 -8.36 -1.74 12.55
N GLY A 244 -7.41 -2.62 12.22
CA GLY A 244 -6.11 -2.68 12.89
C GLY A 244 -5.34 -1.37 12.87
N THR A 245 -4.48 -1.19 13.87
CA THR A 245 -3.46 -0.13 13.91
C THR A 245 -2.27 -0.47 13.00
N GLU A 246 -1.36 0.49 12.83
CA GLU A 246 -0.19 0.27 11.99
C GLU A 246 0.77 -0.75 12.62
N GLY A 247 0.93 -0.70 13.96
CA GLY A 247 1.67 -1.72 14.70
C GLY A 247 1.04 -3.11 14.57
N GLN A 248 -0.30 -3.21 14.60
CA GLN A 248 -0.99 -4.48 14.42
C GLN A 248 -0.80 -5.09 13.03
N GLU A 249 -0.87 -4.25 11.99
CA GLU A 249 -0.58 -4.67 10.62
C GLU A 249 0.87 -5.17 10.48
N LEU A 250 1.85 -4.41 11.00
CA LEU A 250 3.26 -4.79 10.97
C LEU A 250 3.52 -6.12 11.69
N GLY A 251 2.99 -6.29 12.90
CA GLY A 251 3.18 -7.50 13.69
C GLY A 251 2.57 -8.74 13.04
N ALA A 252 1.38 -8.61 12.46
CA ALA A 252 0.72 -9.70 11.76
C ALA A 252 1.41 -10.09 10.45
N VAL A 253 1.87 -9.12 9.65
CA VAL A 253 2.64 -9.38 8.43
C VAL A 253 3.98 -10.05 8.78
N LEU A 254 4.63 -9.64 9.87
CA LEU A 254 5.87 -10.25 10.34
C LEU A 254 5.66 -11.71 10.79
N ALA A 255 4.61 -11.97 11.58
CA ALA A 255 4.23 -13.31 12.02
C ALA A 255 3.84 -14.20 10.82
N SER A 256 3.13 -13.64 9.84
CA SER A 256 2.76 -14.32 8.60
C SER A 256 4.00 -14.70 7.78
N GLY A 257 4.99 -13.81 7.67
CA GLY A 257 6.27 -14.10 7.02
C GLY A 257 7.04 -15.24 7.69
N LEU A 258 7.13 -15.23 9.02
CA LEU A 258 7.77 -16.31 9.78
C LEU A 258 7.03 -17.65 9.62
N ALA A 259 5.69 -17.65 9.64
CA ALA A 259 4.89 -18.84 9.40
C ALA A 259 5.16 -19.43 8.00
N LYS A 260 5.31 -18.57 6.98
CA LYS A 260 5.64 -19.00 5.61
C LYS A 260 7.03 -19.63 5.51
N LEU A 261 8.03 -19.12 6.23
CA LEU A 261 9.33 -19.77 6.33
C LEU A 261 9.21 -21.18 6.93
N LYS A 262 8.42 -21.34 7.99
CA LYS A 262 8.14 -22.66 8.61
C LYS A 262 7.45 -23.62 7.63
N VAL A 263 6.46 -23.14 6.86
CA VAL A 263 5.76 -23.95 5.84
C VAL A 263 6.74 -24.44 4.75
N LEU A 264 7.57 -23.55 4.21
CA LEU A 264 8.48 -23.91 3.11
C LEU A 264 9.63 -24.80 3.56
N THR A 265 10.21 -24.54 4.72
CA THR A 265 11.27 -25.40 5.28
C THR A 265 10.71 -26.77 5.66
N GLY A 266 9.48 -26.84 6.19
CA GLY A 266 8.76 -28.09 6.41
C GLY A 266 8.44 -28.87 5.13
N ALA A 267 8.31 -28.18 3.98
CA ALA A 267 8.17 -28.78 2.65
C ALA A 267 9.52 -29.19 2.02
N GLY A 268 10.63 -29.02 2.72
CA GLY A 268 11.96 -29.48 2.30
C GLY A 268 12.82 -28.45 1.56
N LEU A 269 12.39 -27.18 1.46
CA LEU A 269 13.26 -26.11 0.92
C LEU A 269 14.29 -25.72 1.97
N ASP A 270 15.52 -25.42 1.52
CA ASP A 270 16.48 -24.71 2.36
C ASP A 270 15.95 -23.31 2.71
N ILE A 271 16.33 -22.79 3.89
CA ILE A 271 15.79 -21.52 4.40
C ILE A 271 16.15 -20.32 3.50
N GLU A 272 17.26 -20.39 2.77
CA GLU A 272 17.71 -19.38 1.82
C GLU A 272 16.84 -19.36 0.56
N ALA A 273 16.41 -20.52 0.07
CA ALA A 273 15.42 -20.66 -0.99
C ALA A 273 14.05 -20.24 -0.49
N ALA A 274 13.67 -20.65 0.73
CA ALA A 274 12.39 -20.31 1.34
C ALA A 274 12.19 -18.79 1.45
N ARG A 275 13.17 -18.04 1.98
CA ARG A 275 13.05 -16.58 2.09
C ARG A 275 12.93 -15.88 0.73
N ARG A 276 13.52 -16.45 -0.33
CA ARG A 276 13.41 -15.93 -1.70
C ARG A 276 12.02 -16.14 -2.30
N GLN A 277 11.14 -16.93 -1.68
CA GLN A 277 9.78 -17.18 -2.16
C GLN A 277 8.72 -16.28 -1.49
N ILE A 278 9.12 -15.39 -0.59
CA ILE A 278 8.20 -14.56 0.20
C ILE A 278 8.24 -13.10 -0.27
N ALA A 279 7.07 -12.57 -0.61
CA ALA A 279 6.80 -11.15 -0.74
C ALA A 279 6.00 -10.66 0.47
N PHE A 280 6.00 -9.34 0.67
CA PHE A 280 5.22 -8.66 1.71
C PHE A 280 4.33 -7.62 1.06
N LEU A 281 3.15 -7.38 1.63
CA LEU A 281 2.26 -6.30 1.22
C LEU A 281 1.84 -5.51 2.45
N LEU A 282 2.08 -4.20 2.41
CA LEU A 282 1.58 -3.25 3.40
C LEU A 282 0.59 -2.27 2.77
N VAL A 283 -0.34 -1.78 3.57
CA VAL A 283 -1.35 -0.83 3.13
C VAL A 283 -0.79 0.59 3.21
N ALA A 284 -0.99 1.41 2.18
CA ALA A 284 -0.68 2.84 2.23
C ALA A 284 -1.97 3.63 2.49
N ASP A 285 -2.03 4.38 3.58
CA ASP A 285 -3.22 5.16 3.96
C ASP A 285 -3.02 6.66 3.65
N VAL A 286 -4.04 7.48 3.86
CA VAL A 286 -3.99 8.94 3.66
C VAL A 286 -2.99 9.64 4.59
N ASP A 287 -2.61 8.98 5.69
CA ASP A 287 -1.50 9.41 6.56
C ASP A 287 -0.16 9.17 5.87
N LEU A 288 0.33 10.23 5.23
CA LEU A 288 1.59 10.24 4.47
C LEU A 288 2.79 9.83 5.33
N TYR A 289 2.99 10.50 6.47
CA TYR A 289 4.17 10.26 7.31
C TYR A 289 4.08 8.92 8.01
N GLY A 290 2.87 8.53 8.46
CA GLY A 290 2.61 7.20 9.01
C GLY A 290 2.98 6.10 8.01
N THR A 291 2.57 6.24 6.76
CA THR A 291 2.88 5.29 5.68
C THR A 291 4.39 5.19 5.44
N ILE A 292 5.11 6.32 5.30
CA ILE A 292 6.56 6.33 5.10
C ILE A 292 7.27 5.59 6.25
N ALA A 293 6.94 5.96 7.48
CA ALA A 293 7.54 5.38 8.68
C ALA A 293 7.23 3.88 8.80
N LYS A 294 6.00 3.45 8.48
CA LYS A 294 5.58 2.04 8.53
C LYS A 294 6.40 1.16 7.58
N LEU A 295 6.54 1.58 6.32
CA LEU A 295 7.29 0.79 5.33
C LEU A 295 8.77 0.68 5.72
N ARG A 296 9.37 1.76 6.24
CA ARG A 296 10.75 1.76 6.77
C ARG A 296 10.90 0.83 7.97
N ALA A 297 9.98 0.91 8.94
CA ALA A 297 9.97 0.07 10.14
C ALA A 297 9.89 -1.42 9.78
N PHE A 298 9.07 -1.77 8.77
CA PHE A 298 8.92 -3.16 8.36
C PHE A 298 10.23 -3.82 7.91
N ARG A 299 11.07 -3.12 7.14
CA ARG A 299 12.37 -3.69 6.69
C ARG A 299 13.31 -3.95 7.86
N ARG A 300 13.33 -3.07 8.86
CA ARG A 300 14.09 -3.27 10.11
C ARG A 300 13.58 -4.48 10.89
N LEU A 301 12.26 -4.60 11.01
CA LEU A 301 11.60 -5.74 11.66
C LEU A 301 11.92 -7.07 10.96
N TRP A 302 11.83 -7.13 9.64
CA TRP A 302 12.15 -8.34 8.89
C TRP A 302 13.63 -8.70 8.98
N ALA A 303 14.53 -7.73 8.87
CA ALA A 303 15.96 -7.95 9.05
C ALA A 303 16.28 -8.56 10.43
N ARG A 304 15.57 -8.14 11.47
CA ARG A 304 15.68 -8.73 12.81
C ARG A 304 15.20 -10.19 12.86
N VAL A 305 14.13 -10.53 12.15
CA VAL A 305 13.67 -11.92 12.01
C VAL A 305 14.68 -12.76 11.24
N GLU A 306 15.21 -12.27 10.11
CA GLU A 306 16.25 -12.97 9.36
C GLU A 306 17.48 -13.26 10.24
N HIS A 307 17.94 -12.26 10.99
CA HIS A 307 19.06 -12.43 11.92
C HIS A 307 18.76 -13.50 12.98
N ALA A 308 17.57 -13.50 13.57
CA ALA A 308 17.15 -14.51 14.54
C ALA A 308 17.07 -15.92 13.94
N CYS A 309 16.81 -16.03 12.63
CA CYS A 309 16.86 -17.28 11.87
C CYS A 309 18.28 -17.67 11.42
N GLY A 310 19.33 -16.93 11.82
CA GLY A 310 20.71 -17.20 11.42
C GLY A 310 21.06 -16.76 9.99
N LEU A 311 20.24 -15.88 9.39
CA LEU A 311 20.44 -15.37 8.05
C LEU A 311 21.07 -13.97 8.06
N ALA A 312 21.91 -13.70 7.07
CA ALA A 312 22.29 -12.33 6.75
C ALA A 312 21.09 -11.61 6.11
N PRO A 313 20.67 -10.46 6.66
CA PRO A 313 19.54 -9.71 6.12
C PRO A 313 19.71 -9.34 4.64
N ARG A 314 18.61 -9.37 3.87
CA ARG A 314 18.60 -8.93 2.47
C ARG A 314 17.38 -8.06 2.17
N PRO A 315 17.43 -7.24 1.09
CA PRO A 315 16.26 -6.51 0.63
C PRO A 315 15.07 -7.45 0.39
N VAL A 316 13.92 -7.06 0.93
CA VAL A 316 12.64 -7.75 0.73
C VAL A 316 11.99 -7.31 -0.57
N ARG A 317 11.03 -8.09 -1.08
CA ARG A 317 10.07 -7.60 -2.07
C ARG A 317 8.84 -7.08 -1.34
N LEU A 318 8.68 -5.76 -1.28
CA LEU A 318 7.62 -5.06 -0.55
C LEU A 318 6.65 -4.36 -1.50
N HIS A 319 5.43 -4.87 -1.56
CA HIS A 319 4.29 -4.25 -2.20
C HIS A 319 3.63 -3.24 -1.27
N ALA A 320 3.10 -2.18 -1.87
CA ALA A 320 2.17 -1.28 -1.21
C ALA A 320 0.85 -1.21 -1.99
N GLU A 321 -0.27 -1.28 -1.27
CA GLU A 321 -1.60 -1.09 -1.86
C GLU A 321 -2.33 0.01 -1.11
N THR A 322 -2.94 0.95 -1.83
CA THR A 322 -3.63 2.07 -1.17
C THR A 322 -4.89 1.61 -0.43
N ALA A 323 -5.13 2.17 0.74
CA ALA A 323 -6.12 1.70 1.70
C ALA A 323 -7.54 1.68 1.10
N TRP A 324 -8.18 0.50 1.12
CA TRP A 324 -9.61 0.40 0.86
C TRP A 324 -10.44 1.17 1.88
N ARG A 325 -10.00 1.15 3.15
CA ARG A 325 -10.70 1.73 4.29
C ARG A 325 -10.93 3.23 4.19
N MET A 326 -10.09 3.96 3.46
CA MET A 326 -10.21 5.41 3.24
C MET A 326 -11.16 5.79 2.09
N MET A 327 -11.67 4.82 1.32
CA MET A 327 -12.51 5.08 0.16
C MET A 327 -13.94 5.48 0.55
N THR A 328 -14.46 6.51 -0.10
CA THR A 328 -15.81 7.03 0.11
C THR A 328 -16.68 6.81 -1.13
N ARG A 329 -17.97 6.52 -0.94
CA ARG A 329 -18.98 6.53 -2.00
C ARG A 329 -19.47 7.95 -2.29
N ARG A 330 -19.46 8.81 -1.27
CA ARG A 330 -19.74 10.24 -1.39
C ARG A 330 -18.48 10.99 -1.75
N ASP A 331 -18.62 11.95 -2.65
CA ASP A 331 -17.53 12.70 -3.25
C ASP A 331 -16.34 11.80 -3.64
N PRO A 332 -16.53 10.86 -4.60
CA PRO A 332 -15.50 9.90 -4.97
C PRO A 332 -14.28 10.60 -5.57
N TRP A 333 -14.40 11.83 -6.08
CA TRP A 333 -13.26 12.62 -6.55
C TRP A 333 -12.25 12.89 -5.44
N SER A 334 -12.71 13.07 -4.20
CA SER A 334 -11.81 13.15 -3.04
C SER A 334 -10.99 11.87 -2.83
N ASN A 335 -11.44 10.70 -3.31
CA ASN A 335 -10.63 9.48 -3.28
C ASN A 335 -9.37 9.61 -4.16
N LEU A 336 -9.40 10.38 -5.26
CA LEU A 336 -8.20 10.62 -6.06
C LEU A 336 -7.11 11.33 -5.24
N LEU A 337 -7.49 12.29 -4.40
CA LEU A 337 -6.58 13.01 -3.52
C LEU A 337 -6.03 12.09 -2.41
N ARG A 338 -6.91 11.27 -1.80
CA ARG A 338 -6.50 10.27 -0.80
C ARG A 338 -5.51 9.27 -1.37
N THR A 339 -5.84 8.69 -2.53
CA THR A 339 -4.97 7.74 -3.24
C THR A 339 -3.66 8.41 -3.65
N SER A 340 -3.65 9.69 -4.04
CA SER A 340 -2.41 10.41 -4.35
C SER A 340 -1.47 10.49 -3.15
N LEU A 341 -1.98 10.84 -1.96
CA LEU A 341 -1.18 10.89 -0.73
C LEU A 341 -0.67 9.50 -0.33
N ALA A 342 -1.50 8.47 -0.47
CA ALA A 342 -1.11 7.10 -0.18
C ALA A 342 -0.02 6.58 -1.15
N VAL A 343 -0.14 6.83 -2.45
CA VAL A 343 0.90 6.47 -3.44
C VAL A 343 2.20 7.23 -3.16
N LEU A 344 2.11 8.52 -2.81
CA LEU A 344 3.27 9.31 -2.39
C LEU A 344 3.97 8.69 -1.18
N GLY A 345 3.21 8.34 -0.13
CA GLY A 345 3.76 7.69 1.05
C GLY A 345 4.36 6.32 0.78
N ALA A 346 3.74 5.52 -0.10
CA ALA A 346 4.26 4.23 -0.53
C ALA A 346 5.59 4.36 -1.27
N GLY A 347 5.66 5.31 -2.23
CA GLY A 347 6.87 5.58 -3.02
C GLY A 347 8.02 6.08 -2.16
N LEU A 348 7.78 7.10 -1.32
CA LEU A 348 8.79 7.67 -0.42
C LEU A 348 9.17 6.72 0.72
N GLY A 349 8.28 5.82 1.13
CA GLY A 349 8.57 4.71 2.05
C GLY A 349 9.36 3.57 1.39
N GLY A 350 9.65 3.67 0.09
CA GLY A 350 10.50 2.76 -0.67
C GLY A 350 9.82 1.47 -1.12
N ALA A 351 8.51 1.43 -1.35
CA ALA A 351 7.86 0.25 -1.89
C ALA A 351 8.47 -0.17 -3.25
N ASP A 352 8.57 -1.48 -3.50
CA ASP A 352 9.04 -2.02 -4.79
C ASP A 352 7.97 -1.96 -5.86
N ALA A 353 6.72 -2.12 -5.43
CA ALA A 353 5.55 -2.12 -6.28
C ALA A 353 4.42 -1.37 -5.57
N VAL A 354 3.69 -0.53 -6.30
CA VAL A 354 2.57 0.25 -5.78
C VAL A 354 1.33 0.01 -6.63
N GLN A 355 0.24 -0.40 -5.96
CA GLN A 355 -1.08 -0.50 -6.56
C GLN A 355 -1.99 0.61 -6.02
N ALA A 356 -2.39 1.50 -6.92
CA ALA A 356 -3.36 2.55 -6.64
C ALA A 356 -4.79 2.04 -6.83
N THR A 357 -5.61 2.14 -5.80
CA THR A 357 -7.05 1.84 -5.86
C THR A 357 -7.76 2.94 -6.65
N PRO A 358 -8.51 2.60 -7.72
CA PRO A 358 -9.24 3.60 -8.50
C PRO A 358 -10.24 4.37 -7.65
N PHE A 359 -10.41 5.67 -7.95
CA PHE A 359 -11.23 6.57 -7.14
C PHE A 359 -12.72 6.16 -7.08
N THR A 360 -13.17 5.36 -8.06
CA THR A 360 -14.52 4.80 -8.17
C THR A 360 -14.70 3.45 -7.47
N ALA A 361 -13.66 2.86 -6.86
CA ALA A 361 -13.70 1.48 -6.38
C ALA A 361 -14.79 1.23 -5.31
N ALA A 362 -15.16 2.23 -4.50
CA ALA A 362 -16.26 2.12 -3.54
C ALA A 362 -17.66 2.13 -4.19
N LEU A 363 -17.75 2.63 -5.42
CA LEU A 363 -18.99 2.70 -6.21
C LEU A 363 -19.22 1.46 -7.05
N GLY A 364 -18.16 0.83 -7.57
CA GLY A 364 -18.26 -0.32 -8.46
C GLY A 364 -16.99 -0.59 -9.26
N LEU A 365 -17.14 -1.41 -10.31
CA LEU A 365 -16.04 -1.81 -11.19
C LEU A 365 -15.52 -0.59 -11.98
N PRO A 366 -14.22 -0.26 -11.86
CA PRO A 366 -13.65 0.93 -12.50
C PRO A 366 -13.65 0.84 -14.03
N ASP A 367 -14.01 1.93 -14.69
CA ASP A 367 -13.89 2.07 -16.15
C ASP A 367 -12.46 2.45 -16.58
N ALA A 368 -12.24 2.52 -17.91
CA ALA A 368 -10.94 2.91 -18.45
C ALA A 368 -10.47 4.30 -18.01
N PHE A 369 -11.40 5.22 -17.70
CA PHE A 369 -11.08 6.56 -17.21
C PHE A 369 -10.53 6.52 -15.78
N ALA A 370 -11.21 5.83 -14.86
CA ALA A 370 -10.80 5.69 -13.48
C ALA A 370 -9.48 4.94 -13.34
N ARG A 371 -9.29 3.87 -14.13
CA ARG A 371 -8.03 3.13 -14.22
C ARG A 371 -6.87 4.01 -14.71
N ARG A 372 -7.13 4.86 -15.71
CA ARG A 372 -6.15 5.84 -16.21
C ARG A 372 -5.68 6.78 -15.12
N LEU A 373 -6.62 7.36 -14.36
CA LEU A 373 -6.23 8.25 -13.28
C LEU A 373 -5.42 7.52 -12.21
N ALA A 374 -5.79 6.28 -11.85
CA ALA A 374 -5.04 5.48 -10.88
C ALA A 374 -3.58 5.23 -11.30
N ARG A 375 -3.31 4.83 -12.55
CA ARG A 375 -1.92 4.64 -13.04
C ARG A 375 -1.16 5.96 -13.22
N HIS A 376 -1.84 7.05 -13.58
CA HIS A 376 -1.21 8.36 -13.75
C HIS A 376 -0.63 8.88 -12.43
N LEU A 377 -1.23 8.57 -11.28
CA LEU A 377 -0.67 8.98 -9.98
C LEU A 377 0.79 8.54 -9.81
N GLY A 378 1.07 7.26 -10.07
CA GLY A 378 2.43 6.71 -10.02
C GLY A 378 3.33 7.31 -11.12
N THR A 379 2.83 7.40 -12.34
CA THR A 379 3.61 7.90 -13.49
C THR A 379 4.05 9.35 -13.28
N LEU A 380 3.14 10.23 -12.87
CA LEU A 380 3.43 11.63 -12.56
C LEU A 380 4.48 11.76 -11.46
N MET A 381 4.37 10.93 -10.41
CA MET A 381 5.32 10.94 -9.29
C MET A 381 6.73 10.50 -9.71
N ILE A 382 6.83 9.53 -10.61
CA ILE A 382 8.11 9.02 -11.10
C ILE A 382 8.73 9.98 -12.12
N GLU A 383 7.97 10.35 -13.16
CA GLU A 383 8.50 11.04 -14.35
C GLU A 383 8.54 12.56 -14.20
N GLU A 384 7.49 13.17 -13.63
CA GLU A 384 7.40 14.64 -13.53
C GLU A 384 7.92 15.15 -12.18
N ALA A 385 7.49 14.52 -11.07
CA ALA A 385 7.91 14.91 -9.73
C ALA A 385 9.30 14.35 -9.35
N ASN A 386 9.87 13.45 -10.16
CA ASN A 386 11.23 12.92 -10.00
C ASN A 386 11.49 12.28 -8.61
N LEU A 387 10.47 11.66 -8.00
CA LEU A 387 10.55 11.15 -6.63
C LEU A 387 11.45 9.92 -6.47
N THR A 388 11.89 9.32 -7.58
CA THR A 388 12.72 8.11 -7.59
C THR A 388 14.22 8.40 -7.74
N ARG A 389 14.60 9.68 -7.82
CA ARG A 389 16.00 10.10 -7.95
C ARG A 389 16.82 9.88 -6.68
N VAL A 390 16.16 9.75 -5.52
CA VAL A 390 16.78 9.54 -4.20
C VAL A 390 16.13 8.33 -3.52
N ALA A 391 16.95 7.46 -2.94
CA ALA A 391 16.56 6.17 -2.37
C ALA A 391 15.65 6.27 -1.12
N ASP A 392 16.02 7.13 -0.17
CA ASP A 392 15.25 7.42 1.06
C ASP A 392 15.38 8.92 1.37
N PRO A 393 14.58 9.79 0.72
CA PRO A 393 14.65 11.22 0.95
C PRO A 393 14.17 11.63 2.35
N ALA A 394 13.54 10.72 3.11
CA ALA A 394 13.11 10.96 4.48
C ALA A 394 14.19 10.65 5.53
N ALA A 395 15.31 10.05 5.13
CA ALA A 395 16.40 9.71 6.03
C ALA A 395 16.94 10.95 6.78
N GLY A 396 17.06 10.84 8.10
CA GLY A 396 17.53 11.94 8.97
C GLY A 396 16.45 12.94 9.37
N ALA A 397 15.24 12.87 8.79
CA ALA A 397 14.10 13.65 9.26
C ALA A 397 13.67 13.14 10.64
N GLY A 398 14.03 13.85 11.71
CA GLY A 398 13.89 13.38 13.09
C GLY A 398 12.46 12.94 13.46
N ALA A 399 11.43 13.62 12.94
CA ALA A 399 10.04 13.22 13.17
C ALA A 399 9.71 11.86 12.52
N ILE A 400 10.19 11.60 11.29
CA ILE A 400 9.95 10.34 10.59
C ILE A 400 10.78 9.23 11.22
N GLU A 401 12.02 9.49 11.66
CA GLU A 401 12.84 8.51 12.37
C GLU A 401 12.19 8.10 13.70
N ALA A 402 11.76 9.07 14.52
CA ALA A 402 11.09 8.79 15.78
C ALA A 402 9.78 8.00 15.59
N LEU A 403 9.01 8.32 14.54
CA LEU A 403 7.79 7.59 14.19
C LEU A 403 8.11 6.17 13.69
N THR A 404 9.17 6.01 12.89
CA THR A 404 9.67 4.72 12.41
C THR A 404 10.05 3.82 13.59
N ASP A 405 10.81 4.34 14.55
CA ASP A 405 11.20 3.61 15.75
C ASP A 405 9.97 3.25 16.63
N GLY A 406 8.98 4.14 16.66
CA GLY A 406 7.70 3.91 17.33
C GLY A 406 6.95 2.73 16.74
N TYR A 407 6.80 2.70 15.41
CA TYR A 407 6.14 1.60 14.71
C TYR A 407 6.94 0.30 14.75
N GLU A 408 8.27 0.37 14.74
CA GLU A 408 9.12 -0.80 14.96
C GLU A 408 8.81 -1.45 16.31
N ARG A 409 8.77 -0.66 17.40
CA ARG A 409 8.40 -1.18 18.72
C ARG A 409 6.98 -1.75 18.75
N ALA A 410 5.99 -1.00 18.26
CA ALA A 410 4.60 -1.44 18.25
C ALA A 410 4.39 -2.72 17.43
N GLY A 411 5.00 -2.81 16.25
CA GLY A 411 4.96 -3.99 15.40
C GLY A 411 5.66 -5.20 16.03
N TRP A 412 6.80 -5.00 16.69
CA TRP A 412 7.49 -6.07 17.41
C TRP A 412 6.69 -6.57 18.61
N ASP A 413 6.00 -5.68 19.33
CA ASP A 413 5.16 -6.04 20.48
C ASP A 413 3.95 -6.87 20.05
N GLU A 414 3.24 -6.48 18.99
CA GLU A 414 2.16 -7.30 18.43
C GLU A 414 2.69 -8.63 17.90
N PHE A 415 3.83 -8.64 17.19
CA PHE A 415 4.47 -9.89 16.74
C PHE A 415 4.74 -10.84 17.90
N ARG A 416 5.30 -10.35 19.01
CA ARG A 416 5.54 -11.17 20.21
C ARG A 416 4.25 -11.70 20.82
N ALA A 417 3.19 -10.88 20.85
CA ALA A 417 1.88 -11.34 21.33
C ALA A 417 1.33 -12.47 20.46
N ILE A 418 1.45 -12.35 19.13
CA ILE A 418 1.03 -13.39 18.18
C ILE A 418 1.88 -14.67 18.33
N GLU A 419 3.20 -14.56 18.47
CA GLU A 419 4.03 -15.76 18.66
C GLU A 419 3.79 -16.42 20.03
N ALA A 420 3.51 -15.64 21.08
CA ALA A 420 3.10 -16.16 22.39
C ALA A 420 1.75 -16.92 22.32
N ASP A 421 0.87 -16.54 21.39
CA ASP A 421 -0.37 -17.24 21.08
C ASP A 421 -0.14 -18.56 20.31
N GLY A 422 1.10 -18.93 19.97
CA GLY A 422 1.45 -20.09 19.14
C GLY A 422 1.60 -19.78 17.66
N GLY A 423 1.66 -18.50 17.28
CA GLY A 423 1.76 -18.01 15.91
C GLY A 423 0.42 -17.53 15.33
N LEU A 424 0.48 -16.88 14.16
CA LEU A 424 -0.68 -16.17 13.58
C LEU A 424 -1.90 -17.06 13.36
N LEU A 425 -1.74 -18.23 12.75
CA LEU A 425 -2.86 -19.15 12.50
C LEU A 425 -3.50 -19.64 13.81
N ALA A 426 -2.70 -19.95 14.84
CA ALA A 426 -3.20 -20.37 16.15
C ALA A 426 -3.91 -19.22 16.88
N SER A 427 -3.37 -18.00 16.81
CA SER A 427 -4.00 -16.80 17.39
C SER A 427 -5.35 -16.50 16.72
N LEU A 428 -5.43 -16.67 15.39
CA LEU A 428 -6.67 -16.55 14.61
C LEU A 428 -7.68 -17.63 14.97
N ALA A 429 -7.27 -18.90 15.00
CA ALA A 429 -8.15 -20.01 15.37
C ALA A 429 -8.76 -19.85 16.77
N ALA A 430 -7.98 -19.28 17.71
CA ALA A 430 -8.44 -18.99 19.06
C ALA A 430 -9.20 -17.67 19.22
N GLY A 431 -9.34 -16.86 18.16
CA GLY A 431 -10.03 -15.57 18.20
C GLY A 431 -9.26 -14.44 18.90
N ARG A 432 -8.01 -14.68 19.33
CA ARG A 432 -7.26 -13.73 20.17
C ARG A 432 -6.80 -12.51 19.38
N PHE A 433 -6.27 -12.71 18.18
CA PHE A 433 -5.89 -11.58 17.32
C PHE A 433 -7.11 -10.80 16.84
N GLN A 434 -8.21 -11.48 16.48
CA GLN A 434 -9.46 -10.82 16.09
C GLN A 434 -10.03 -9.95 17.21
N ALA A 435 -9.93 -10.38 18.47
CA ALA A 435 -10.33 -9.57 19.61
C ALA A 435 -9.50 -8.28 19.72
N ARG A 436 -8.17 -8.37 19.56
CA ARG A 436 -7.29 -7.18 19.57
C ARG A 436 -7.59 -6.22 18.42
N LEU A 437 -7.85 -6.75 17.22
CA LEU A 437 -8.28 -5.95 16.06
C LEU A 437 -9.66 -5.30 16.30
N ALA A 438 -10.61 -6.02 16.92
CA ALA A 438 -11.92 -5.49 17.24
C ALA A 438 -11.84 -4.33 18.25
N THR A 439 -10.98 -4.42 19.27
CA THR A 439 -10.73 -3.31 20.20
C THR A 439 -10.19 -2.07 19.47
N ALA A 440 -9.20 -2.24 18.59
CA ALA A 440 -8.65 -1.14 17.80
C ALA A 440 -9.70 -0.53 16.84
N ARG A 441 -10.54 -1.38 16.24
CA ARG A 441 -11.63 -0.97 15.36
C ARG A 441 -12.68 -0.15 16.12
N THR A 442 -13.13 -0.59 17.29
CA THR A 442 -14.10 0.16 18.09
C THR A 442 -13.60 1.56 18.44
N GLY A 443 -12.32 1.69 18.79
CA GLY A 443 -11.71 3.02 19.02
C GLY A 443 -11.71 3.89 17.75
N LEU A 444 -11.38 3.31 16.60
CA LEU A 444 -11.38 4.02 15.31
C LEU A 444 -12.79 4.45 14.88
N GLU A 445 -13.80 3.59 15.06
CA GLU A 445 -15.19 3.90 14.76
C GLU A 445 -15.71 5.01 15.67
N ALA A 446 -15.35 4.99 16.95
CA ALA A 446 -15.68 6.05 17.90
C ALA A 446 -15.03 7.40 17.52
N GLU A 447 -13.75 7.41 17.12
CA GLU A 447 -13.06 8.61 16.61
C GLU A 447 -13.81 9.28 15.45
N VAL A 448 -14.32 8.47 14.52
CA VAL A 448 -15.08 8.95 13.37
C VAL A 448 -16.46 9.46 13.79
N ALA A 449 -17.18 8.68 14.61
CA ALA A 449 -18.52 9.04 15.10
C ALA A 449 -18.52 10.33 15.94
N GLU A 450 -17.48 10.55 16.75
CA GLU A 450 -17.28 11.74 17.58
C GLU A 450 -16.75 12.95 16.78
N GLY A 451 -16.47 12.79 15.49
CA GLY A 451 -15.92 13.87 14.64
C GLY A 451 -14.46 14.21 14.90
N ARG A 452 -13.76 13.45 15.75
CA ARG A 452 -12.30 13.60 15.98
C ARG A 452 -11.48 13.21 14.75
N ARG A 453 -12.06 12.40 13.86
CA ARG A 453 -11.50 12.03 12.56
C ARG A 453 -12.45 12.44 11.42
N PRO A 454 -12.35 13.69 10.92
CA PRO A 454 -13.21 14.16 9.84
C PRO A 454 -12.90 13.46 8.51
N ILE A 455 -13.94 13.27 7.69
CA ILE A 455 -13.86 12.68 6.35
C ILE A 455 -14.39 13.73 5.37
N VAL A 456 -13.47 14.37 4.65
CA VAL A 456 -13.80 15.42 3.66
C VAL A 456 -14.70 14.86 2.56
N GLY A 457 -15.74 15.60 2.18
CA GLY A 457 -16.76 15.19 1.22
C GLY A 457 -17.83 14.24 1.79
N THR A 458 -17.67 13.78 3.04
CA THR A 458 -18.65 12.91 3.71
C THR A 458 -19.14 13.52 5.03
N THR A 459 -18.32 13.52 6.07
CA THR A 459 -18.68 14.10 7.39
C THR A 459 -18.33 15.58 7.48
N LEU A 460 -17.34 16.02 6.70
CA LEU A 460 -16.92 17.42 6.61
C LEU A 460 -17.10 17.92 5.17
N PHE A 461 -17.79 19.05 5.00
CA PHE A 461 -18.09 19.68 3.71
C PHE A 461 -18.77 18.76 2.66
N PRO A 462 -19.86 18.03 2.98
CA PRO A 462 -20.57 17.23 1.99
C PRO A 462 -21.24 18.11 0.93
N ASP A 463 -21.13 17.73 -0.35
CA ASP A 463 -21.89 18.36 -1.44
C ASP A 463 -23.23 17.64 -1.67
N PRO A 464 -24.38 18.30 -1.43
CA PRO A 464 -25.68 17.71 -1.72
C PRO A 464 -26.00 17.60 -3.23
N ARG A 465 -25.27 18.31 -4.10
CA ARG A 465 -25.50 18.36 -5.57
C ARG A 465 -24.45 17.58 -6.36
N GLU A 466 -23.78 16.65 -5.70
CA GLU A 466 -22.78 15.79 -6.29
C GLU A 466 -23.31 15.04 -7.53
N ALA A 467 -22.59 15.14 -8.65
CA ALA A 467 -22.94 14.43 -9.88
C ALA A 467 -22.54 12.94 -9.79
N PRO A 468 -23.35 12.03 -10.35
CA PRO A 468 -22.99 10.61 -10.39
C PRO A 468 -21.73 10.40 -11.24
N VAL A 469 -20.87 9.48 -10.79
CA VAL A 469 -19.69 9.04 -11.54
C VAL A 469 -19.99 7.68 -12.18
N ALA A 470 -19.56 7.52 -13.43
CA ALA A 470 -19.73 6.28 -14.17
C ALA A 470 -18.82 5.15 -13.64
N VAL A 471 -19.35 3.93 -13.64
CA VAL A 471 -18.65 2.68 -13.36
C VAL A 471 -19.13 1.65 -14.37
N LEU A 472 -18.31 0.64 -14.67
CA LEU A 472 -18.70 -0.43 -15.60
C LEU A 472 -19.84 -1.31 -15.03
N ALA A 473 -19.79 -1.53 -13.72
CA ALA A 473 -20.83 -2.25 -12.99
C ALA A 473 -20.90 -1.69 -11.55
N PRO A 474 -22.10 -1.54 -10.96
CA PRO A 474 -22.23 -1.08 -9.59
C PRO A 474 -21.66 -2.12 -8.61
N ALA A 475 -21.11 -1.65 -7.48
CA ALA A 475 -20.59 -2.52 -6.43
C ALA A 475 -21.72 -3.46 -5.94
N PRO A 476 -21.51 -4.79 -5.96
CA PRO A 476 -22.50 -5.73 -5.50
C PRO A 476 -22.61 -5.72 -3.97
N ASP A 477 -23.76 -6.17 -3.48
CA ASP A 477 -23.91 -6.49 -2.06
C ASP A 477 -23.20 -7.80 -1.79
N LEU A 478 -22.14 -7.74 -0.97
CA LEU A 478 -21.32 -8.89 -0.63
C LEU A 478 -21.76 -9.48 0.69
N GLU A 479 -22.09 -10.76 0.68
CA GLU A 479 -22.25 -11.53 1.92
C GLU A 479 -20.90 -11.63 2.64
N ILE A 480 -20.90 -11.34 3.93
CA ILE A 480 -19.73 -11.51 4.80
C ILE A 480 -19.90 -12.85 5.52
N PRO A 481 -19.03 -13.84 5.27
CA PRO A 481 -19.11 -15.12 5.96
C PRO A 481 -19.04 -14.94 7.48
N ALA A 482 -19.73 -15.80 8.22
CA ALA A 482 -19.64 -15.81 9.67
C ALA A 482 -18.19 -16.05 10.13
N GLY A 483 -17.71 -15.28 11.10
CA GLY A 483 -16.35 -15.37 11.61
C GLY A 483 -15.27 -14.72 10.74
N ALA A 484 -15.61 -14.22 9.54
CA ALA A 484 -14.67 -13.47 8.72
C ALA A 484 -14.29 -12.13 9.37
N LEU A 485 -13.02 -11.75 9.23
CA LEU A 485 -12.60 -10.40 9.55
C LEU A 485 -13.35 -9.41 8.63
N PRO A 486 -13.92 -8.33 9.18
CA PRO A 486 -14.63 -7.36 8.37
C PRO A 486 -13.66 -6.59 7.50
N SER A 487 -14.16 -6.09 6.36
CA SER A 487 -13.44 -5.19 5.46
C SER A 487 -14.16 -3.84 5.46
N ILE A 488 -13.83 -2.97 6.41
CA ILE A 488 -14.58 -1.73 6.65
C ILE A 488 -14.10 -0.56 5.77
N ARG A 489 -15.03 0.37 5.49
CA ARG A 489 -14.72 1.73 5.03
C ARG A 489 -15.19 2.70 6.10
N LEU A 490 -14.36 3.70 6.45
CA LEU A 490 -14.68 4.62 7.55
C LEU A 490 -15.93 5.46 7.27
N ALA A 491 -16.19 5.77 6.00
CA ALA A 491 -17.35 6.55 5.59
C ALA A 491 -18.64 5.74 5.53
N ALA A 492 -18.60 4.40 5.48
CA ALA A 492 -19.78 3.57 5.24
C ALA A 492 -20.96 3.84 6.22
N PRO A 493 -20.73 4.02 7.54
CA PRO A 493 -21.82 4.35 8.47
C PRO A 493 -22.51 5.70 8.17
N HIS A 494 -21.81 6.64 7.53
CA HIS A 494 -22.36 7.96 7.17
C HIS A 494 -22.96 8.00 5.76
N GLU A 495 -22.77 6.93 4.98
CA GLU A 495 -23.32 6.77 3.64
C GLU A 495 -24.66 6.01 3.67
N ALA A 496 -24.84 5.13 4.65
CA ALA A 496 -26.08 4.40 4.87
C ALA A 496 -27.22 5.38 5.29
N GLY A 497 -28.29 5.43 4.50
CA GLY A 497 -29.51 6.19 4.84
C GLY A 497 -29.72 7.53 4.10
N ARG A 498 -28.80 7.96 3.23
CA ARG A 498 -29.04 9.06 2.27
C ARG A 498 -28.99 8.48 0.87
N ALA A 499 -30.15 8.31 0.23
CA ALA A 499 -30.25 7.70 -1.09
C ALA A 499 -29.25 8.32 -2.07
N ALA A 500 -28.56 7.47 -2.84
CA ALA A 500 -27.81 7.93 -4.00
C ALA A 500 -28.77 8.71 -4.93
N PRO A 501 -28.34 9.81 -5.57
CA PRO A 501 -29.11 10.36 -6.68
C PRO A 501 -29.32 9.24 -7.68
N ALA A 502 -30.58 8.94 -8.02
CA ALA A 502 -30.91 7.89 -8.97
C ALA A 502 -30.13 8.14 -10.26
N GLN A 503 -29.39 7.14 -10.73
CA GLN A 503 -28.87 7.12 -12.09
C GLN A 503 -30.08 6.99 -13.02
N GLU A 504 -30.60 8.12 -13.47
CA GLU A 504 -31.59 8.16 -14.53
C GLU A 504 -30.88 7.69 -15.81
N ALA A 505 -31.20 6.48 -16.25
CA ALA A 505 -30.66 5.89 -17.46
C ALA A 505 -30.98 6.79 -18.66
N ALA A 506 -29.96 7.48 -19.17
CA ALA A 506 -30.06 8.19 -20.43
C ALA A 506 -30.29 7.15 -21.55
N ARG A 507 -31.49 7.16 -22.12
CA ARG A 507 -31.82 6.52 -23.39
C ARG A 507 -31.34 7.36 -24.57
#